data_AF-A0A947A6Z9-F1
#
_entry.id   AF-A0A947A6Z9-F1
#
_cell.length_a   1.000
_cell.length_b   1.000
_cell.length_c   1.000
_cell.angle_alpha   90.00
_cell.angle_beta   90.00
_cell.angle_gamma   90.00
#
_symmetry.space_group_name_H-M   'P 1'
#
loop_
_entity.id
_entity.type
_entity.pdbx_description
1 polymer ?
#
loop_
_entity_poly.entity_id
_entity_poly.type
_entity_poly.pdbx_seq_one_letter_code
_entity_poly.pdbx_strand_id
1 'polypeptide(L)'
;PLVRELGLKFPEMWICFSNWFQALDRDTYFQESGDHADELETSLMLHLKPELVLPRDTWGEGTVKEHRIGAFKEGWAWAERKWSEISADTGVGNPQAATAEKGARYFEAITKKLGGFMLELCKADRNNLYQ
;
A
#
# COMPACT_ATOMS: atom_id res chain seq x y z
N PRO A 1 0.18 9.93 15.24
CA PRO A 1 -0.50 10.37 13.99
C PRO A 1 -0.98 11.82 14.10
N LEU A 2 -0.64 12.65 13.10
CA LEU A 2 -0.96 14.08 13.06
C LEU A 2 -2.47 14.39 13.13
N VAL A 3 -3.32 13.39 12.84
CA VAL A 3 -4.79 13.53 12.89
C VAL A 3 -5.30 14.09 14.21
N ARG A 4 -4.71 13.73 15.36
CA ARG A 4 -5.13 14.25 16.66
C ARG A 4 -4.85 15.75 16.79
N GLU A 5 -3.67 16.20 16.38
CA GLU A 5 -3.28 17.62 16.41
C GLU A 5 -4.11 18.44 15.41
N LEU A 6 -4.34 17.90 14.22
CA LEU A 6 -5.19 18.52 13.21
C LEU A 6 -6.65 18.63 13.65
N GLY A 7 -7.19 17.60 14.30
CA GLY A 7 -8.55 17.63 14.85
C GLY A 7 -8.74 18.72 15.90
N LEU A 8 -7.72 18.97 16.74
CA LEU A 8 -7.75 20.08 17.69
C LEU A 8 -7.69 21.44 16.99
N LYS A 9 -6.85 21.58 15.95
CA LYS A 9 -6.70 22.84 15.19
C LYS A 9 -7.93 23.16 14.33
N PHE A 10 -8.66 22.14 13.88
CA PHE A 10 -9.81 22.26 12.99
C PHE A 10 -11.01 21.44 13.50
N PRO A 11 -11.67 21.89 14.57
CA PRO A 11 -12.73 21.11 15.24
C PRO A 11 -13.96 20.86 14.36
N GLU A 12 -14.19 21.73 13.36
CA GLU A 12 -15.28 21.58 12.39
C GLU A 12 -14.98 20.52 11.31
N MET A 13 -13.76 19.99 11.22
CA MET A 13 -13.39 18.93 10.28
C MET A 13 -13.27 17.58 11.00
N TRP A 14 -13.95 16.56 10.46
CA TRP A 14 -13.67 15.18 10.84
C TRP A 14 -12.62 14.61 9.89
N ILE A 15 -11.51 14.11 10.45
CA ILE A 15 -10.32 13.73 9.68
C ILE A 15 -9.99 12.27 9.97
N CYS A 16 -9.87 11.48 8.91
CA CYS A 16 -9.33 10.12 8.94
C CYS A 16 -8.25 9.95 7.86
N PHE A 17 -7.47 8.88 7.94
CA PHE A 17 -6.54 8.48 6.88
C PHE A 17 -6.65 6.97 6.65
N SER A 18 -6.26 6.55 5.46
CA SER A 18 -6.24 5.14 5.08
C SER A 18 -4.94 4.83 4.36
N ASN A 19 -4.34 3.69 4.70
CA ASN A 19 -3.32 3.04 3.88
C ASN A 19 -4.05 2.05 2.98
N TRP A 20 -4.44 2.48 1.77
CA TRP A 20 -5.26 1.66 0.87
C TRP A 20 -4.63 0.30 0.56
N PHE A 21 -3.31 0.25 0.44
CA PHE A 21 -2.52 -0.95 0.12
C PHE A 21 -2.54 -2.01 1.23
N GLN A 22 -3.04 -1.67 2.43
CA GLN A 22 -3.24 -2.59 3.55
C GLN A 22 -4.71 -3.02 3.71
N ALA A 23 -5.62 -2.53 2.87
CA ALA A 23 -7.06 -2.73 3.08
C ALA A 23 -7.57 -4.13 2.71
N LEU A 24 -6.78 -4.88 1.94
CA LEU A 24 -7.06 -6.25 1.50
C LEU A 24 -5.87 -7.15 1.83
N ASP A 25 -6.16 -8.41 2.12
CA ASP A 25 -5.13 -9.44 2.23
C ASP A 25 -4.47 -9.64 0.85
N ARG A 26 -3.16 -9.41 0.78
CA ARG A 26 -2.39 -9.38 -0.46
C ARG A 26 -2.09 -10.78 -0.98
N ASP A 27 -1.95 -11.75 -0.10
CA ASP A 27 -1.62 -13.15 -0.43
C ASP A 27 -2.79 -13.83 -1.17
N THR A 28 -4.00 -13.26 -1.07
CA THR A 28 -5.16 -13.67 -1.88
C THR A 28 -4.99 -13.31 -3.37
N TYR A 29 -4.17 -12.31 -3.70
CA TYR A 29 -4.09 -11.74 -5.06
C TYR A 29 -2.73 -11.92 -5.74
N PHE A 30 -1.65 -11.99 -4.97
CA PHE A 30 -0.27 -11.96 -5.46
C PHE A 30 0.54 -13.15 -4.92
N GLN A 31 1.59 -13.53 -5.63
CA GLN A 31 2.45 -14.67 -5.28
C GLN A 31 3.63 -14.23 -4.42
N GLU A 32 4.24 -13.11 -4.79
CA GLU A 32 5.37 -12.50 -4.13
C GLU A 32 4.89 -11.44 -3.14
N SER A 33 5.46 -11.48 -1.93
CA SER A 33 5.31 -10.40 -0.96
C SER A 33 6.30 -9.28 -1.27
N GLY A 34 6.00 -8.09 -0.77
CA GLY A 34 6.87 -6.93 -0.93
C GLY A 34 6.32 -5.72 -0.20
N ASP A 35 6.98 -4.58 -0.42
CA ASP A 35 6.59 -3.30 0.17
C ASP A 35 6.62 -2.15 -0.85
N HIS A 36 7.52 -2.18 -1.83
CA HIS A 36 7.65 -1.09 -2.81
C HIS A 36 8.13 -1.59 -4.17
N ALA A 37 7.46 -1.13 -5.24
CA ALA A 37 7.66 -1.53 -6.63
C ALA A 37 7.58 -3.06 -6.83
N ASP A 38 6.83 -3.73 -5.97
CA ASP A 38 6.70 -5.18 -5.95
C ASP A 38 5.62 -5.68 -6.92
N GLU A 39 5.22 -6.94 -6.78
CA GLU A 39 4.18 -7.55 -7.61
C GLU A 39 2.86 -6.77 -7.59
N LEU A 40 2.45 -6.20 -6.45
CA LEU A 40 1.19 -5.48 -6.32
C LEU A 40 1.23 -4.16 -7.09
N GLU A 41 2.21 -3.30 -6.78
CA GLU A 41 2.32 -1.98 -7.41
C GLU A 41 2.54 -2.11 -8.91
N THR A 42 3.39 -3.06 -9.32
CA THR A 42 3.66 -3.35 -10.73
C THR A 42 2.41 -3.88 -11.45
N SER A 43 1.68 -4.82 -10.86
CA SER A 43 0.45 -5.35 -11.47
C SER A 43 -0.61 -4.26 -11.66
N LEU A 44 -0.79 -3.37 -10.67
CA LEU A 44 -1.69 -2.23 -10.80
C LEU A 44 -1.28 -1.30 -11.93
N MET A 45 0.01 -0.97 -12.06
CA MET A 45 0.50 -0.12 -13.14
C MET A 45 0.34 -0.77 -14.52
N LEU A 46 0.62 -2.07 -14.64
CA LEU A 46 0.36 -2.84 -15.86
C LEU A 46 -1.12 -2.81 -16.28
N HIS A 47 -2.04 -2.77 -15.31
CA HIS A 47 -3.47 -2.65 -15.59
C HIS A 47 -3.88 -1.22 -15.98
N LEU A 48 -3.44 -0.22 -15.22
CA LEU A 48 -3.93 1.16 -15.32
C LEU A 48 -3.22 1.99 -16.39
N LYS A 49 -1.91 1.81 -16.49
CA LYS A 49 -0.97 2.62 -17.29
C LYS A 49 0.21 1.77 -17.79
N PRO A 50 -0.03 0.70 -18.57
CA PRO A 50 1.04 -0.18 -19.05
C PRO A 50 2.14 0.57 -19.82
N GLU A 51 1.80 1.68 -20.48
CA GLU A 51 2.74 2.53 -21.22
C GLU A 51 3.80 3.22 -20.34
N LEU A 52 3.59 3.25 -19.01
CA LEU A 52 4.54 3.82 -18.05
C LEU A 52 5.45 2.77 -17.41
N VAL A 53 5.23 1.48 -17.70
CA VAL A 53 6.05 0.37 -17.18
C VAL A 53 7.04 -0.05 -18.27
N LEU A 54 8.33 0.01 -17.95
CA LEU A 54 9.39 -0.42 -18.88
C LEU A 54 9.31 -1.95 -19.16
N PRO A 55 9.96 -2.43 -20.22
CA PRO A 55 10.03 -3.86 -20.54
C PRO A 55 10.49 -4.74 -19.36
N ARG A 56 9.94 -5.95 -19.26
CA ARG A 56 10.12 -6.86 -18.10
C ARG A 56 11.57 -7.25 -17.83
N ASP A 57 12.39 -7.31 -18.88
CA ASP A 57 13.82 -7.58 -18.80
C ASP A 57 14.63 -6.48 -18.11
N THR A 58 14.05 -5.29 -17.90
CA THR A 58 14.68 -4.20 -17.14
C THR A 58 14.25 -4.16 -15.68
N TRP A 59 13.37 -5.05 -15.22
CA TRP A 59 12.87 -5.04 -13.84
C TRP A 59 13.92 -5.66 -12.91
N GLY A 60 14.25 -4.93 -11.85
CA GLY A 60 15.12 -5.43 -10.78
C GLY A 60 14.43 -6.54 -9.96
N GLU A 61 15.22 -7.30 -9.21
CA GLU A 61 14.72 -8.38 -8.36
C GLU A 61 14.10 -7.86 -7.05
N GLY A 62 14.28 -6.58 -6.72
CA GLY A 62 13.73 -5.97 -5.51
C GLY A 62 14.26 -6.61 -4.22
N THR A 63 15.46 -7.20 -4.28
CA THR A 63 16.08 -7.88 -3.14
C THR A 63 16.46 -6.84 -2.08
N VAL A 64 15.99 -7.08 -0.85
CA VAL A 64 16.16 -6.16 0.27
C VAL A 64 17.02 -6.76 1.38
N LYS A 65 17.90 -5.95 1.98
CA LYS A 65 18.55 -6.30 3.24
C LYS A 65 17.64 -5.95 4.41
N GLU A 66 17.38 -6.93 5.24
CA GLU A 66 16.58 -6.73 6.45
C GLU A 66 17.38 -6.07 7.58
N HIS A 67 16.65 -5.43 8.49
CA HIS A 67 17.24 -4.88 9.68
C HIS A 67 17.80 -5.98 10.60
N ARG A 68 18.95 -5.73 11.26
CA ARG A 68 19.56 -6.68 12.21
C ARG A 68 18.77 -6.82 13.52
N ILE A 69 18.19 -5.71 14.00
CA ILE A 69 17.27 -5.69 15.15
C ILE A 69 15.93 -6.33 14.75
N GLY A 70 15.57 -7.43 15.42
CA GLY A 70 14.36 -8.22 15.13
C GLY A 70 13.05 -7.46 15.33
N ALA A 71 12.96 -6.57 16.33
CA ALA A 71 11.75 -5.80 16.62
C ALA A 71 11.23 -4.98 15.43
N PHE A 72 12.11 -4.53 14.53
CA PHE A 72 11.70 -3.81 13.32
C PHE A 72 11.08 -4.71 12.22
N LYS A 73 11.16 -6.03 12.38
CA LYS A 73 10.47 -7.01 11.53
C LYS A 73 9.10 -7.42 12.09
N GLU A 74 8.83 -7.10 13.35
CA GLU A 74 7.61 -7.50 14.06
C GLU A 74 6.48 -6.47 13.93
N GLY A 75 6.72 -5.33 13.27
CA GLY A 75 5.69 -4.32 12.95
C GLY A 75 5.25 -3.41 14.09
N TRP A 76 5.71 -3.62 15.33
CA TRP A 76 5.39 -2.75 16.47
C TRP A 76 6.45 -1.67 16.74
N ALA A 77 7.69 -1.89 16.31
CA ALA A 77 8.76 -0.90 16.32
C ALA A 77 9.05 -0.44 14.89
N TRP A 78 9.41 0.84 14.74
CA TRP A 78 9.67 1.43 13.42
C TRP A 78 10.94 2.28 13.43
N ALA A 79 11.71 2.16 12.35
CA ALA A 79 12.82 3.04 12.01
C ALA A 79 12.79 3.29 10.49
N GLU A 80 13.33 4.43 10.07
CA GLU A 80 13.48 4.72 8.64
C GLU A 80 14.43 3.70 7.98
N ARG A 81 14.13 3.34 6.74
CA ARG A 81 15.03 2.53 5.92
C ARG A 81 15.98 3.45 5.17
N LYS A 82 17.28 3.22 5.31
CA LYS A 82 18.28 3.90 4.47
C LYS A 82 18.38 3.19 3.11
N TRP A 83 17.59 3.66 2.15
CA TRP A 83 17.43 3.07 0.81
C TRP A 83 18.75 2.67 0.14
N SER A 84 19.77 3.53 0.20
CA SER A 84 21.10 3.28 -0.37
C SER A 84 21.83 2.07 0.22
N GLU A 85 21.41 1.59 1.39
CA GLU A 85 22.04 0.46 2.07
C GLU A 85 21.25 -0.84 1.92
N ILE A 86 19.94 -0.74 1.70
CA ILE A 86 19.02 -1.88 1.76
C ILE A 86 18.65 -2.48 0.41
N SER A 87 18.72 -1.72 -0.69
CA SER A 87 18.33 -2.18 -2.03
C SER A 87 19.30 -1.63 -3.08
N ALA A 88 19.54 -2.42 -4.13
CA ALA A 88 20.38 -2.03 -5.26
C ALA A 88 19.59 -1.29 -6.36
N ASP A 89 18.29 -1.56 -6.44
CA ASP A 89 17.39 -1.10 -7.51
C ASP A 89 16.24 -0.23 -6.98
N THR A 90 16.25 0.09 -5.68
CA THR A 90 15.20 0.82 -4.93
C THR A 90 13.87 0.07 -4.80
N GLY A 91 13.75 -1.15 -5.33
CA GLY A 91 12.61 -2.03 -5.09
C GLY A 91 12.75 -2.79 -3.76
N VAL A 92 11.60 -3.20 -3.22
CA VAL A 92 11.47 -4.09 -2.05
C VAL A 92 10.36 -5.10 -2.35
N GLY A 93 10.75 -6.29 -2.79
CA GLY A 93 9.86 -7.34 -3.28
C GLY A 93 10.00 -7.55 -4.79
N ASN A 94 9.88 -8.80 -5.22
CA ASN A 94 10.12 -9.17 -6.61
C ASN A 94 8.87 -8.89 -7.49
N PRO A 95 8.97 -8.06 -8.55
CA PRO A 95 7.84 -7.75 -9.42
C PRO A 95 7.63 -8.77 -10.55
N GLN A 96 8.50 -9.77 -10.72
CA GLN A 96 8.52 -10.62 -11.92
C GLN A 96 7.24 -11.44 -12.12
N ALA A 97 6.48 -11.70 -11.05
CA ALA A 97 5.20 -12.39 -11.12
C ALA A 97 4.01 -11.47 -11.50
N ALA A 98 4.25 -10.16 -11.68
CA ALA A 98 3.20 -9.18 -11.93
C ALA A 98 2.52 -9.38 -13.29
N THR A 99 1.21 -9.19 -13.33
CA THR A 99 0.43 -9.20 -14.58
C THR A 99 -0.71 -8.16 -14.54
N ALA A 100 -1.16 -7.73 -15.72
CA ALA A 100 -2.28 -6.80 -15.83
C ALA A 100 -3.59 -7.41 -15.28
N GLU A 101 -3.78 -8.73 -15.41
CA GLU A 101 -4.95 -9.45 -14.91
C GLU A 101 -4.99 -9.46 -13.37
N LYS A 102 -3.84 -9.69 -12.72
CA LYS A 102 -3.73 -9.57 -11.26
C LYS A 102 -4.04 -8.15 -10.82
N GLY A 103 -3.54 -7.16 -11.55
CA GLY A 103 -3.81 -5.74 -11.34
C GLY A 103 -5.29 -5.40 -11.43
N ALA A 104 -5.97 -5.83 -12.50
CA ALA A 104 -7.39 -5.61 -12.72
C ALA A 104 -8.23 -6.21 -11.58
N ARG A 105 -7.95 -7.46 -11.19
CA ARG A 105 -8.66 -8.16 -10.12
C ARG A 105 -8.49 -7.45 -8.77
N TYR A 106 -7.27 -7.03 -8.44
CA TYR A 106 -7.02 -6.29 -7.20
C TYR A 106 -7.68 -4.91 -7.25
N PHE A 107 -7.59 -4.20 -8.39
CA PHE A 107 -8.19 -2.88 -8.58
C PHE A 107 -9.72 -2.90 -8.37
N GLU A 108 -10.42 -3.88 -8.91
CA GLU A 108 -11.86 -4.05 -8.67
C GLU A 108 -12.18 -4.25 -7.18
N ALA A 109 -11.43 -5.14 -6.51
CA ALA A 109 -11.65 -5.44 -5.10
C ALA A 109 -11.38 -4.22 -4.20
N ILE A 110 -10.27 -3.51 -4.41
CA ILE A 110 -9.89 -2.37 -3.57
C ILE A 110 -10.81 -1.18 -3.79
N THR A 111 -11.20 -0.89 -5.04
CA THR A 111 -12.13 0.20 -5.34
C THR A 111 -13.52 -0.06 -4.78
N LYS A 112 -14.00 -1.31 -4.82
CA LYS A 112 -15.25 -1.71 -4.15
C LYS A 112 -15.19 -1.47 -2.65
N LYS A 113 -14.10 -1.88 -1.99
CA LYS A 113 -13.93 -1.69 -0.54
C LYS A 113 -13.84 -0.21 -0.16
N LEU A 114 -13.03 0.57 -0.88
CA LEU A 114 -12.89 2.01 -0.65
C LEU A 114 -14.19 2.74 -0.97
N GLY A 115 -14.92 2.37 -2.03
CA GLY A 115 -16.22 2.94 -2.35
C GLY A 115 -17.25 2.68 -1.25
N GLY A 116 -17.26 1.48 -0.65
CA GLY A 116 -18.07 1.17 0.53
C GLY A 116 -17.74 2.07 1.72
N PHE A 117 -16.44 2.20 2.04
CA PHE A 117 -15.98 3.11 3.10
C PHE A 117 -16.40 4.57 2.85
N MET A 118 -16.23 5.08 1.63
CA MET A 118 -16.64 6.44 1.27
C MET A 118 -18.15 6.64 1.41
N LEU A 119 -18.96 5.64 1.04
CA LEU A 119 -20.41 5.69 1.20
C LEU A 119 -20.84 5.75 2.67
N GLU A 120 -20.22 4.91 3.52
CA GLU A 120 -20.45 4.95 4.97
C GLU A 120 -20.05 6.31 5.54
N LEU A 121 -18.89 6.82 5.13
CA LEU A 121 -18.40 8.14 5.54
C LEU A 121 -19.38 9.26 5.16
N CYS A 122 -19.92 9.25 3.93
CA CYS A 122 -20.90 10.24 3.50
C CYS A 122 -22.23 10.17 4.26
N LYS A 123 -22.59 9.01 4.81
CA LYS A 123 -23.83 8.78 5.56
C LYS A 123 -23.67 8.96 7.07
N ALA A 124 -22.43 9.04 7.56
CA ALA A 124 -22.14 9.07 8.98
C ALA A 124 -22.67 10.35 9.63
N ASP A 125 -23.35 10.21 10.77
CA ASP A 125 -23.70 11.33 11.64
C ASP A 125 -22.53 11.60 12.60
N ARG A 126 -21.91 12.78 12.46
CA ARG A 126 -20.78 13.20 13.30
C ARG A 126 -21.10 13.25 14.78
N ASN A 127 -22.36 13.44 15.15
CA ASN A 127 -22.81 13.47 16.54
C ASN A 127 -23.13 12.07 17.10
N ASN A 128 -23.09 11.03 16.26
CA ASN A 128 -23.45 9.66 16.61
C ASN A 128 -22.56 8.63 15.90
N LEU A 129 -21.23 8.77 16.05
CA LEU A 129 -20.23 7.90 15.41
C LEU A 129 -19.88 6.64 16.21
N TYR A 130 -20.29 6.54 17.48
CA TYR A 130 -19.84 5.52 18.42
C TYR A 130 -21.05 4.74 18.96
N GLN A 131 -20.88 3.42 19.17
CA GLN A 131 -21.85 2.52 19.79
C GLN A 131 -21.30 1.97 21.11
#